data_AF-A0A2H1VPJ8-F1
#
_entry.id   AF-A0A2H1VPJ8-F1
#
_cell.length_a   1.000
_cell.length_b   1.000
_cell.length_c   1.000
_cell.angle_alpha   90.00
_cell.angle_beta   90.00
_cell.angle_gamma   90.00
#
_symmetry.space_group_name_H-M   'P 1'
#
loop_
_entity.id
_entity.type
_entity.pdbx_description
1 polymer ?
#
loop_
_entity_poly.entity_id
_entity_poly.type
_entity_poly.pdbx_seq_one_letter_code
_entity_poly.pdbx_strand_id
1 'polypeptide(L)'
;MCTTAYPLGDEIGPPKNYCESPIYSNESDADLSDDDPSYSNRPRSRLGGAVRVSASSSSSSSDTTDSDPENVNAFVVEGPKKSRKRLRNTNKWKQIVAKTLRNTGKEYVSNTKSNKIVPARSIKDPCTSKFRIKCVDNINEIDRNLLFQKYWALGNLELQRSFIRNCMVEPNNAFYFIVNDTKIRVCKTFFINTLGICDRQIRTVKKKTNAQGFIEKDNRGKNQNKKRIEPATIQDIKNHINCIPRIESHYLRSSTSREYIGEEKTIMDLWRDFDKDQRDAGKATCEYWLYYDIFTKEFNIGFFQPKKDRCDLCFEYELASPEKKTTTKRKI
;
A
#
# COMPACT_ATOMS: atom_id res chain seq x y z
N MET A 1 -40.36 -48.01 42.65
CA MET A 1 -41.36 -46.96 42.95
C MET A 1 -40.59 -45.84 43.65
N CYS A 2 -40.46 -44.59 43.23
CA CYS A 2 -41.02 -43.75 42.16
C CYS A 2 -39.85 -42.81 41.73
N THR A 3 -39.49 -42.66 40.46
CA THR A 3 -40.05 -41.68 39.48
C THR A 3 -40.31 -40.29 40.06
N THR A 4 -39.44 -39.34 39.72
CA THR A 4 -39.81 -37.95 39.42
C THR A 4 -39.21 -37.56 38.07
N ALA A 5 -40.02 -36.84 37.30
CA ALA A 5 -39.92 -36.60 35.87
C ALA A 5 -39.51 -35.14 35.56
N TYR A 6 -38.80 -34.97 34.44
CA TYR A 6 -38.73 -33.89 33.43
C TYR A 6 -39.13 -32.42 33.75
N PRO A 7 -38.46 -31.44 33.11
CA PRO A 7 -38.96 -31.00 31.78
C PRO A 7 -37.89 -30.82 30.68
N LEU A 8 -38.41 -30.90 29.45
CA LEU A 8 -37.81 -30.75 28.12
C LEU A 8 -37.59 -29.28 27.70
N GLY A 9 -36.71 -29.10 26.69
CA GLY A 9 -36.56 -27.89 25.84
C GLY A 9 -35.32 -27.07 26.20
N ASP A 10 -34.37 -26.75 25.34
CA ASP A 10 -34.40 -26.55 23.88
C ASP A 10 -33.15 -27.12 23.20
N GLU A 11 -33.33 -27.69 22.01
CA GLU A 11 -32.24 -28.12 21.15
C GLU A 11 -31.44 -26.91 20.64
N ILE A 12 -30.22 -26.76 21.14
CA ILE A 12 -29.23 -25.86 20.54
C ILE A 12 -28.66 -26.61 19.34
N GLY A 13 -29.25 -26.34 18.17
CA GLY A 13 -28.73 -26.83 16.89
C GLY A 13 -27.25 -26.48 16.68
N PRO A 14 -26.53 -27.24 15.84
CA PRO A 14 -25.10 -27.08 15.67
C PRO A 14 -24.75 -25.66 15.18
N PRO A 15 -23.61 -25.11 15.62
CA PRO A 15 -23.21 -23.76 15.26
C PRO A 15 -23.08 -23.63 13.73
N LYS A 16 -23.67 -22.57 13.18
CA LYS A 16 -23.60 -22.24 11.75
C LYS A 16 -22.13 -22.11 11.31
N ASN A 17 -21.68 -23.07 10.51
CA ASN A 17 -20.39 -23.04 9.81
C ASN A 17 -20.44 -21.95 8.75
N TYR A 18 -19.82 -20.80 9.00
CA TYR A 18 -19.65 -19.73 7.99
C TYR A 18 -18.39 -19.92 7.12
N CYS A 19 -18.03 -21.16 6.82
CA CYS A 19 -16.95 -21.49 5.89
C CYS A 19 -17.42 -22.53 4.88
N GLU A 20 -18.57 -22.28 4.24
CA GLU A 20 -18.82 -22.86 2.93
C GLU A 20 -17.98 -22.08 1.92
N SER A 21 -16.89 -22.71 1.49
CA SER A 21 -16.18 -22.33 0.27
C SER A 21 -17.19 -22.30 -0.89
N PRO A 22 -17.02 -21.40 -1.89
CA PRO A 22 -17.91 -21.35 -3.04
C PRO A 22 -18.05 -22.74 -3.68
N ILE A 23 -19.29 -23.23 -3.68
CA ILE A 23 -19.71 -24.49 -4.29
C ILE A 23 -19.76 -24.26 -5.80
N TYR A 24 -18.61 -24.12 -6.46
CA TYR A 24 -18.44 -24.34 -7.91
C TYR A 24 -16.94 -24.56 -8.20
N SER A 25 -16.50 -25.81 -8.06
CA SER A 25 -15.14 -26.30 -8.38
C SER A 25 -14.80 -26.31 -9.88
N ASN A 26 -15.59 -25.61 -10.71
CA ASN A 26 -15.53 -25.70 -12.16
C ASN A 26 -15.27 -24.32 -12.81
N GLU A 27 -15.18 -23.25 -12.02
CA GLU A 27 -14.71 -21.95 -12.52
C GLU A 27 -13.17 -21.99 -12.51
N SER A 28 -12.55 -21.81 -13.68
CA SER A 28 -11.09 -21.67 -13.73
C SER A 28 -10.69 -20.41 -12.96
N ASP A 29 -9.76 -20.53 -12.01
CA ASP A 29 -9.07 -19.41 -11.34
C ASP A 29 -8.14 -18.61 -12.30
N ALA A 30 -8.40 -18.70 -13.61
CA ALA A 30 -7.73 -17.90 -14.62
C ALA A 30 -8.03 -16.42 -14.35
N ASP A 31 -6.99 -15.66 -14.05
CA ASP A 31 -7.04 -14.21 -13.90
C ASP A 31 -7.39 -13.56 -15.25
N LEU A 32 -8.69 -13.40 -15.53
CA LEU A 32 -9.24 -12.79 -16.75
C LEU A 32 -9.07 -11.26 -16.79
N SER A 33 -8.13 -10.67 -16.03
CA SER A 33 -7.85 -9.22 -16.11
C SER A 33 -7.13 -8.78 -17.39
N ASP A 34 -6.95 -9.70 -18.35
CA ASP A 34 -6.38 -9.49 -19.69
C ASP A 34 -7.40 -8.92 -20.70
N ASP A 35 -8.24 -7.96 -20.30
CA ASP A 35 -8.92 -7.12 -21.29
C ASP A 35 -7.87 -6.22 -21.98
N ASP A 36 -7.65 -6.49 -23.27
CA ASP A 36 -6.72 -5.76 -24.12
C ASP A 36 -7.23 -4.32 -24.37
N PRO A 37 -6.54 -3.27 -23.90
CA PRO A 37 -6.93 -1.88 -24.18
C PRO A 37 -6.84 -1.51 -25.67
N SER A 38 -6.27 -2.37 -26.53
CA SER A 38 -6.25 -2.20 -27.98
C SER A 38 -7.44 -2.84 -28.70
N TYR A 39 -8.29 -3.63 -28.03
CA TYR A 39 -9.43 -4.30 -28.66
C TYR A 39 -10.70 -3.44 -28.59
N SER A 40 -10.83 -2.51 -29.54
CA SER A 40 -12.10 -1.79 -29.73
C SER A 40 -13.10 -2.70 -30.43
N ASN A 41 -14.10 -3.21 -29.70
CA ASN A 41 -15.30 -3.81 -30.29
C ASN A 41 -16.06 -2.75 -31.09
N ARG A 42 -15.77 -2.62 -32.39
CA ARG A 42 -16.70 -1.96 -33.31
C ARG A 42 -17.76 -2.97 -33.74
N PRO A 43 -19.04 -2.77 -33.43
CA PRO A 43 -20.09 -3.69 -33.86
C PRO A 43 -20.19 -3.67 -35.39
N ARG A 44 -20.15 -4.87 -35.98
CA ARG A 44 -20.41 -5.11 -37.41
C ARG A 44 -21.88 -4.80 -37.70
N SER A 45 -22.17 -3.61 -38.23
CA SER A 45 -23.44 -3.35 -38.92
C SER A 45 -23.37 -3.83 -40.37
N ARG A 46 -24.44 -4.49 -40.80
CA ARG A 46 -24.65 -5.04 -42.14
C ARG A 46 -24.86 -3.93 -43.18
N LEU A 47 -24.23 -4.12 -44.35
CA LEU A 47 -24.60 -3.72 -45.71
C LEU A 47 -25.29 -2.37 -45.98
N GLY A 48 -24.68 -1.56 -46.85
CA GLY A 48 -25.38 -0.61 -47.71
C GLY A 48 -24.52 0.48 -48.35
N GLY A 49 -24.37 0.45 -49.68
CA GLY A 49 -24.23 1.66 -50.51
C GLY A 49 -22.81 2.13 -50.86
N ALA A 50 -22.46 2.05 -52.14
CA ALA A 50 -21.31 2.68 -52.77
C ALA A 50 -21.42 4.21 -52.82
N VAL A 51 -20.30 4.94 -52.64
CA VAL A 51 -19.97 6.17 -53.39
C VAL A 51 -18.43 6.36 -53.39
N ARG A 52 -17.88 6.67 -54.57
CA ARG A 52 -16.51 7.10 -54.84
C ARG A 52 -16.30 8.56 -54.40
N VAL A 53 -15.13 8.93 -53.88
CA VAL A 53 -14.37 10.10 -54.37
C VAL A 53 -12.94 10.15 -53.80
N SER A 54 -12.05 10.56 -54.69
CA SER A 54 -10.61 10.81 -54.58
C SER A 54 -10.27 12.01 -53.68
N ALA A 55 -9.04 12.07 -53.15
CA ALA A 55 -8.04 13.12 -53.45
C ALA A 55 -6.87 13.19 -52.44
N SER A 56 -5.66 13.03 -53.00
CA SER A 56 -4.39 13.74 -52.73
C SER A 56 -3.88 13.97 -51.30
N SER A 57 -2.82 13.22 -50.99
CA SER A 57 -1.48 13.67 -50.57
C SER A 57 -1.22 15.16 -50.32
N SER A 58 -0.54 15.46 -49.20
CA SER A 58 0.72 16.21 -49.25
C SER A 58 1.61 15.87 -48.05
N SER A 59 2.78 15.37 -48.39
CA SER A 59 3.97 15.14 -47.58
C SER A 59 4.74 16.44 -47.37
N SER A 60 5.39 16.59 -46.21
CA SER A 60 6.69 17.25 -46.15
C SER A 60 7.54 16.62 -45.04
N SER A 61 8.63 16.02 -45.48
CA SER A 61 9.69 15.40 -44.69
C SER A 61 10.85 16.39 -44.59
N SER A 62 11.59 16.37 -43.49
CA SER A 62 12.94 16.94 -43.41
C SER A 62 13.77 16.14 -42.41
N ASP A 63 14.54 15.19 -42.93
CA ASP A 63 15.81 14.61 -42.44
C ASP A 63 16.85 15.72 -42.20
N THR A 64 17.99 15.61 -41.50
CA THR A 64 18.76 14.65 -40.66
C THR A 64 19.87 15.54 -40.03
N THR A 65 20.53 15.20 -38.91
CA THR A 65 21.81 14.46 -38.92
C THR A 65 22.37 14.29 -37.50
N ASP A 66 23.13 13.21 -37.41
CA ASP A 66 23.87 12.54 -36.35
C ASP A 66 25.04 13.35 -35.74
N SER A 67 25.38 13.09 -34.47
CA SER A 67 26.72 13.21 -33.85
C SER A 67 26.68 12.80 -32.34
N ASP A 68 27.22 11.62 -32.03
CA ASP A 68 27.83 11.25 -30.73
C ASP A 68 29.26 11.86 -30.62
N PRO A 69 30.03 11.84 -29.50
CA PRO A 69 29.93 10.98 -28.30
C PRO A 69 30.20 11.65 -26.92
N GLU A 70 29.93 10.97 -25.80
CA GLU A 70 30.92 10.70 -24.73
C GLU A 70 30.36 9.88 -23.55
N ASN A 71 31.18 8.95 -23.11
CA ASN A 71 30.95 7.88 -22.14
C ASN A 71 31.07 8.40 -20.69
N VAL A 72 29.93 8.53 -20.00
CA VAL A 72 29.88 8.64 -18.54
C VAL A 72 29.10 7.46 -17.98
N ASN A 73 29.79 6.70 -17.13
CA ASN A 73 29.31 5.50 -16.45
C ASN A 73 28.13 5.85 -15.53
N ALA A 74 26.92 5.88 -16.11
CA ALA A 74 25.69 6.17 -15.40
C ALA A 74 25.31 4.96 -14.56
N PHE A 75 25.28 5.16 -13.24
CA PHE A 75 24.68 4.23 -12.30
C PHE A 75 23.23 4.01 -12.73
N VAL A 76 22.95 2.86 -13.36
CA VAL A 76 21.60 2.48 -13.77
C VAL A 76 20.81 2.24 -12.50
N VAL A 77 20.15 3.30 -12.01
CA VAL A 77 19.00 3.14 -11.14
C VAL A 77 17.98 2.40 -11.99
N GLU A 78 17.90 1.08 -11.84
CA GLU A 78 16.83 0.29 -12.45
C GLU A 78 15.51 0.99 -12.11
N GLY A 79 14.91 1.61 -13.12
CA GLY A 79 13.59 2.21 -12.99
C GLY A 79 12.60 1.14 -12.49
N PRO A 80 11.48 1.54 -11.87
CA PRO A 80 10.52 0.59 -11.36
C PRO A 80 10.13 -0.39 -12.46
N LYS A 81 10.48 -1.67 -12.27
CA LYS A 81 10.15 -2.75 -13.20
C LYS A 81 8.66 -2.65 -13.51
N LYS A 82 8.32 -2.45 -14.80
CA LYS A 82 6.94 -2.30 -15.26
C LYS A 82 6.19 -3.62 -14.98
N SER A 83 5.58 -3.74 -13.79
CA SER A 83 4.70 -4.85 -13.47
C SER A 83 3.29 -4.54 -13.96
N ARG A 84 2.63 -5.49 -14.60
CA ARG A 84 1.20 -5.35 -14.96
C ARG A 84 0.29 -5.28 -13.73
N LYS A 85 0.66 -5.95 -12.64
CA LYS A 85 -0.11 -5.93 -11.38
C LYS A 85 0.05 -4.59 -10.67
N ARG A 86 -1.07 -4.02 -10.21
CA ARG A 86 -1.09 -2.75 -9.47
C ARG A 86 -0.39 -2.93 -8.12
N LEU A 87 0.70 -2.19 -7.90
CA LEU A 87 1.37 -2.18 -6.60
C LEU A 87 0.45 -1.54 -5.54
N ARG A 88 0.31 -2.21 -4.39
CA ARG A 88 -0.46 -1.71 -3.25
C ARG A 88 0.22 -0.46 -2.67
N ASN A 89 -0.39 0.71 -2.87
CA ASN A 89 0.07 1.95 -2.27
C ASN A 89 -0.71 2.25 -0.98
N THR A 90 -0.12 1.91 0.17
CA THR A 90 -0.71 2.10 1.50
C THR A 90 -0.92 3.58 1.83
N ASN A 91 -0.08 4.49 1.32
CA ASN A 91 -0.18 5.92 1.60
C ASN A 91 -1.48 6.54 1.07
N LYS A 92 -2.09 5.94 0.05
CA LYS A 92 -3.38 6.39 -0.52
C LYS A 92 -4.59 5.89 0.26
N TRP A 93 -4.42 5.04 1.28
CA TRP A 93 -5.53 4.54 2.08
C TRP A 93 -6.19 5.68 2.84
N LYS A 94 -7.53 5.77 2.77
CA LYS A 94 -8.32 6.83 3.42
C LYS A 94 -7.92 7.07 4.88
N GLN A 95 -7.66 5.99 5.63
CA GLN A 95 -7.22 6.06 7.03
C GLN A 95 -5.83 6.68 7.21
N ILE A 96 -4.87 6.32 6.34
CA ILE A 96 -3.50 6.84 6.41
C ILE A 96 -3.50 8.32 6.00
N VAL A 97 -4.17 8.66 4.90
CA VAL A 97 -4.35 10.06 4.45
C VAL A 97 -4.99 10.91 5.56
N ALA A 98 -6.11 10.47 6.13
CA ALA A 98 -6.79 11.22 7.19
C ALA A 98 -5.93 11.34 8.46
N LYS A 99 -5.14 10.31 8.80
CA LYS A 99 -4.21 10.36 9.94
C LYS A 99 -3.10 11.39 9.69
N THR A 100 -2.52 11.40 8.50
CA THR A 100 -1.47 12.36 8.10
C THR A 100 -2.00 13.79 8.10
N LEU A 101 -3.17 14.03 7.51
CA LEU A 101 -3.81 15.36 7.50
C LEU A 101 -4.15 15.83 8.92
N ARG A 102 -4.70 14.95 9.76
CA ARG A 102 -4.98 15.27 11.17
C ARG A 102 -3.73 15.63 11.95
N ASN A 103 -2.64 14.88 11.78
CA ASN A 103 -1.40 15.14 12.51
C ASN A 103 -0.67 16.39 11.99
N THR A 104 -0.88 16.77 10.73
CA THR A 104 -0.35 18.03 10.15
C THR A 104 -1.28 19.22 10.37
N GLY A 105 -2.41 19.03 11.06
CA GLY A 105 -3.35 20.11 11.36
C GLY A 105 -4.16 20.59 10.16
N LYS A 106 -4.13 19.89 9.03
CA LYS A 106 -4.88 20.23 7.82
C LYS A 106 -6.34 19.74 7.91
N GLU A 107 -7.19 20.31 7.07
CA GLU A 107 -8.55 19.83 6.90
C GLU A 107 -8.56 18.36 6.48
N TYR A 108 -9.48 17.56 7.03
CA TYR A 108 -9.63 16.16 6.64
C TYR A 108 -11.06 15.67 6.78
N VAL A 109 -11.40 14.66 5.99
CA VAL A 109 -12.65 13.94 6.10
C VAL A 109 -12.51 12.83 7.16
N SER A 110 -13.39 12.84 8.16
CA SER A 110 -13.42 11.80 9.18
C SER A 110 -13.85 10.46 8.59
N ASN A 111 -13.19 9.37 8.98
CA ASN A 111 -13.50 8.02 8.48
C ASN A 111 -14.69 7.36 9.22
N THR A 112 -15.59 8.16 9.80
CA THR A 112 -16.84 7.70 10.42
C THR A 112 -17.94 7.62 9.38
N LYS A 113 -19.02 6.86 9.64
CA LYS A 113 -20.16 6.72 8.70
C LYS A 113 -20.73 8.06 8.20
N SER A 114 -20.61 9.12 9.00
CA SER A 114 -21.07 10.47 8.69
C SER A 114 -20.13 11.30 7.81
N ASN A 115 -18.92 10.82 7.49
CA ASN A 115 -17.92 11.51 6.64
C ASN A 115 -17.77 13.02 6.93
N LYS A 116 -17.82 13.42 8.21
CA LYS A 116 -17.76 14.84 8.59
C LYS A 116 -16.41 15.45 8.20
N ILE A 117 -16.46 16.64 7.61
CA ILE A 117 -15.29 17.47 7.34
C ILE A 117 -14.84 18.09 8.66
N VAL A 118 -13.58 17.88 9.02
CA VAL A 118 -12.94 18.50 10.19
C VAL A 118 -12.04 19.62 9.68
N PRO A 119 -12.31 20.88 10.03
CA PRO A 119 -11.58 22.02 9.48
C PRO A 119 -10.10 22.00 9.88
N ALA A 120 -9.29 22.70 9.10
CA ALA A 120 -7.90 22.92 9.42
C ALA A 120 -7.76 23.60 10.79
N ARG A 121 -6.67 23.29 11.48
CA ARG A 121 -6.28 23.96 12.72
C ARG A 121 -5.85 25.37 12.38
N SER A 122 -6.25 26.31 13.22
CA SER A 122 -5.85 27.70 13.13
C SER A 122 -5.41 28.20 14.50
N ILE A 123 -4.60 29.25 14.49
CA ILE A 123 -4.26 30.01 15.69
C ILE A 123 -5.53 30.72 16.16
N LYS A 124 -5.74 30.72 17.48
CA LYS A 124 -6.84 31.45 18.10
C LYS A 124 -6.35 32.74 18.73
N ASP A 125 -7.30 33.60 19.05
CA ASP A 125 -7.06 34.85 19.76
C ASP A 125 -6.17 34.64 20.98
N PRO A 126 -5.24 35.57 21.25
CA PRO A 126 -4.35 35.46 22.40
C PRO A 126 -5.16 35.46 23.71
N CYS A 127 -4.47 35.16 24.82
CA CYS A 127 -5.09 35.35 26.11
C CYS A 127 -5.43 36.82 26.34
N THR A 128 -6.57 37.09 26.98
CA THR A 128 -6.96 38.44 27.38
C THR A 128 -5.90 39.05 28.31
N SER A 129 -5.63 40.35 28.17
CA SER A 129 -4.61 41.11 28.92
C SER A 129 -4.77 41.12 30.44
N LYS A 130 -5.83 40.49 30.97
CA LYS A 130 -6.09 40.30 32.41
C LYS A 130 -5.10 39.36 33.10
N PHE A 131 -4.20 38.70 32.38
CA PHE A 131 -3.23 37.77 32.95
C PHE A 131 -1.90 38.45 33.33
N ARG A 132 -1.46 38.24 34.58
CA ARG A 132 -0.19 38.73 35.18
C ARG A 132 1.07 38.51 34.31
N ILE A 133 1.06 37.52 33.43
CA ILE A 133 2.22 37.08 32.64
C ILE A 133 2.41 37.93 31.36
N LYS A 134 1.43 38.77 30.97
CA LYS A 134 1.52 39.66 29.79
C LYS A 134 2.05 38.95 28.54
N CYS A 135 1.42 37.84 28.17
CA CYS A 135 1.94 36.96 27.10
C CYS A 135 1.97 37.63 25.72
N VAL A 136 1.06 38.57 25.46
CA VAL A 136 0.96 39.32 24.20
C VAL A 136 2.15 40.24 24.00
N ASP A 137 2.64 40.87 25.07
CA ASP A 137 3.76 41.80 25.02
C ASP A 137 5.10 41.07 24.81
N ASN A 138 5.18 39.81 25.25
CA ASN A 138 6.41 39.02 25.20
C ASN A 138 6.57 38.17 23.92
N ILE A 139 5.48 37.88 23.21
CA ILE A 139 5.51 37.04 22.00
C ILE A 139 4.66 37.69 20.93
N ASN A 140 5.33 38.14 19.86
CA ASN A 140 4.69 38.78 18.72
C ASN A 140 3.86 37.78 17.90
N GLU A 141 2.95 38.30 17.09
CA GLU A 141 2.09 37.49 16.24
C GLU A 141 2.88 36.68 15.20
N ILE A 142 3.99 37.22 14.69
CA ILE A 142 4.91 36.52 13.78
C ILE A 142 5.50 35.29 14.46
N ASP A 143 5.98 35.43 15.70
CA ASP A 143 6.54 34.31 16.46
C ASP A 143 5.48 33.26 16.81
N ARG A 144 4.24 33.69 17.13
CA ARG A 144 3.10 32.77 17.32
C ARG A 144 2.84 31.95 16.06
N ASN A 145 2.84 32.57 14.89
CA ASN A 145 2.68 31.88 13.62
C ASN A 145 3.81 30.89 13.35
N LEU A 146 5.06 31.29 13.62
CA LEU A 146 6.21 30.40 13.48
C LEU A 146 6.13 29.19 14.41
N LEU A 147 5.75 29.40 15.68
CA LEU A 147 5.55 28.34 16.67
C LEU A 147 4.45 27.36 16.24
N PHE A 148 3.32 27.89 15.75
CA PHE A 148 2.21 27.08 15.23
C PHE A 148 2.66 26.21 14.05
N GLN A 149 3.33 26.81 13.06
CA GLN A 149 3.83 26.10 11.89
C GLN A 149 4.85 25.03 12.28
N LYS A 150 5.83 25.35 13.13
CA LYS A 150 6.83 24.39 13.63
C LYS A 150 6.16 23.20 14.32
N TYR A 151 5.16 23.43 15.15
CA TYR A 151 4.45 22.36 15.88
C TYR A 151 3.67 21.42 14.94
N TRP A 152 2.93 21.97 13.97
CA TRP A 152 2.13 21.15 13.04
C TRP A 152 2.98 20.51 11.92
N ALA A 153 4.11 21.12 11.57
CA ALA A 153 5.10 20.55 10.65
C ALA A 153 5.69 19.22 11.15
N LEU A 154 5.70 18.96 12.46
CA LEU A 154 6.14 17.68 13.03
C LEU A 154 5.37 16.48 12.46
N GLY A 155 4.10 16.64 12.08
CA GLY A 155 3.28 15.61 11.41
C GLY A 155 3.11 14.28 12.18
N ASN A 156 3.63 14.19 13.39
CA ASN A 156 3.67 12.98 14.20
C ASN A 156 3.19 13.28 15.62
N LEU A 157 2.17 12.52 16.05
CA LEU A 157 1.56 12.65 17.36
C LEU A 157 2.55 12.46 18.52
N GLU A 158 3.54 11.58 18.37
CA GLU A 158 4.55 11.31 19.40
C GLU A 158 5.51 12.49 19.56
N LEU A 159 6.00 13.04 18.43
CA LEU A 159 6.82 14.25 18.42
C LEU A 159 6.06 15.46 18.97
N GLN A 160 4.78 15.61 18.61
CA GLN A 160 3.92 16.66 19.14
C GLN A 160 3.72 16.55 20.66
N ARG A 161 3.56 15.33 21.19
CA ARG A 161 3.50 15.10 22.65
C ARG A 161 4.82 15.45 23.32
N SER A 162 5.95 15.08 22.72
CA SER A 162 7.29 15.45 23.20
C SER A 162 7.50 16.97 23.23
N PHE A 163 7.09 17.67 22.16
CA PHE A 163 7.10 19.12 22.12
C PHE A 163 6.31 19.74 23.29
N ILE A 164 5.06 19.30 23.49
CA ILE A 164 4.22 19.79 24.58
C ILE A 164 4.88 19.52 25.94
N ARG A 165 5.46 18.32 26.14
CA ARG A 165 6.16 17.97 27.38
C ARG A 165 7.36 18.89 27.66
N ASN A 166 8.16 19.19 26.64
CA ASN A 166 9.33 20.06 26.77
C ASN A 166 8.95 21.51 27.06
N CYS A 167 7.75 21.93 26.63
CA CYS A 167 7.17 23.23 26.93
C CYS A 167 6.49 23.31 28.32
N MET A 168 6.52 22.24 29.12
CA MET A 168 5.82 22.15 30.40
C MET A 168 6.75 21.77 31.53
N VAL A 169 6.65 22.51 32.65
CA VAL A 169 7.37 22.21 33.88
C VAL A 169 6.39 21.77 34.97
N GLU A 170 6.65 20.60 35.53
CA GLU A 170 6.00 20.07 36.74
C GLU A 170 6.93 20.35 37.93
N PRO A 171 6.41 20.61 39.14
CA PRO A 171 5.00 20.52 39.57
C PRO A 171 4.16 21.80 39.37
N ASN A 172 4.78 22.93 39.03
CA ASN A 172 4.12 24.24 39.04
C ASN A 172 3.18 24.52 37.85
N ASN A 173 2.90 23.51 36.99
CA ASN A 173 2.04 23.63 35.81
C ASN A 173 2.37 24.84 34.93
N ALA A 174 3.65 25.19 34.84
CA ALA A 174 4.10 26.35 34.08
C ALA A 174 4.33 25.96 32.62
N PHE A 175 3.91 26.83 31.72
CA PHE A 175 4.05 26.66 30.27
C PHE A 175 5.07 27.65 29.72
N TYR A 176 5.85 27.21 28.74
CA TYR A 176 6.91 28.00 28.12
C TYR A 176 6.93 27.80 26.61
N PHE A 177 7.34 28.84 25.90
CA PHE A 177 7.78 28.73 24.52
C PHE A 177 9.26 29.08 24.42
N ILE A 178 9.93 28.49 23.43
CA ILE A 178 11.32 28.82 23.09
C ILE A 178 11.26 29.69 21.85
N VAL A 179 11.61 30.96 21.99
CA VAL A 179 11.68 31.95 20.91
C VAL A 179 13.10 32.53 20.93
N ASN A 180 13.83 32.43 19.81
CA ASN A 180 15.23 32.87 19.71
C ASN A 180 16.11 32.29 20.85
N ASP A 181 15.96 30.99 21.13
CA ASP A 181 16.65 30.26 22.20
C ASP A 181 16.38 30.75 23.64
N THR A 182 15.48 31.72 23.81
CA THR A 182 15.02 32.19 25.11
C THR A 182 13.74 31.48 25.53
N LYS A 183 13.68 31.03 26.78
CA LYS A 183 12.49 30.41 27.37
C LYS A 183 11.57 31.49 27.93
N ILE A 184 10.46 31.74 27.23
CA ILE A 184 9.46 32.72 27.62
C ILE A 184 8.29 32.00 28.31
N ARG A 185 7.97 32.40 29.54
CA ARG A 185 6.84 31.87 30.30
C ARG A 185 5.53 32.40 29.73
N VAL A 186 4.54 31.51 29.56
CA VAL A 186 3.20 31.86 29.08
C VAL A 186 2.11 31.25 29.95
N CYS A 187 0.91 31.82 29.87
CA CYS A 187 -0.26 31.22 30.50
C CYS A 187 -0.78 30.03 29.69
N LYS A 188 -1.53 29.14 30.34
CA LYS A 188 -2.12 27.95 29.71
C LYS A 188 -3.01 28.30 28.52
N THR A 189 -3.82 29.34 28.65
CA THR A 189 -4.75 29.78 27.59
C THR A 189 -3.98 30.23 26.34
N PHE A 190 -2.91 31.02 26.53
CA PHE A 190 -2.06 31.45 25.43
C PHE A 190 -1.37 30.27 24.75
N PHE A 191 -0.88 29.30 25.52
CA PHE A 191 -0.27 28.08 24.99
C PHE A 191 -1.24 27.27 24.12
N ILE A 192 -2.45 27.01 24.63
CA ILE A 192 -3.51 26.28 23.92
C ILE A 192 -3.92 27.01 22.63
N ASN A 193 -4.13 28.32 22.71
CA ASN A 193 -4.60 29.14 21.59
C ASN A 193 -3.54 29.31 20.51
N THR A 194 -2.27 29.42 20.89
CA THR A 194 -1.14 29.54 19.95
C THR A 194 -0.92 28.25 19.18
N LEU A 195 -1.05 27.08 19.81
CA LEU A 195 -0.88 25.80 19.11
C LEU A 195 -2.18 25.28 18.46
N GLY A 196 -3.33 25.89 18.75
CA GLY A 196 -4.63 25.42 18.25
C GLY A 196 -5.04 24.04 18.81
N ILE A 197 -4.56 23.69 20.00
CA ILE A 197 -4.84 22.40 20.66
C ILE A 197 -6.00 22.52 21.66
N CYS A 198 -6.37 21.42 22.32
CA CYS A 198 -7.32 21.44 23.44
C CYS A 198 -6.61 21.02 24.73
N ASP A 199 -7.20 21.35 25.88
CA ASP A 199 -6.67 20.98 27.20
C ASP A 199 -6.50 19.45 27.36
N ARG A 200 -7.34 18.67 26.68
CA ARG A 200 -7.24 17.21 26.66
C ARG A 200 -5.87 16.73 26.16
N GLN A 201 -5.26 17.38 25.17
CA GLN A 201 -3.92 17.02 24.70
C GLN A 201 -2.89 17.17 25.82
N ILE A 202 -2.95 18.27 26.56
CA ILE A 202 -2.06 18.58 27.69
C ILE A 202 -2.21 17.51 28.79
N ARG A 203 -3.45 17.23 29.22
CA ARG A 203 -3.71 16.19 30.23
C ARG A 203 -3.23 14.81 29.78
N THR A 204 -3.39 14.50 28.49
CA THR A 204 -2.92 13.23 27.93
C THR A 204 -1.41 13.12 27.99
N VAL A 205 -0.68 14.18 27.65
CA VAL A 205 0.79 14.21 27.75
C VAL A 205 1.22 13.96 29.19
N LYS A 206 0.63 14.68 30.17
CA LYS A 206 0.92 14.46 31.58
C LYS A 206 0.69 13.02 32.02
N LYS A 207 -0.48 12.46 31.69
CA LYS A 207 -0.83 11.08 32.06
C LYS A 207 0.11 10.03 31.44
N LYS A 208 0.63 10.29 30.25
CA LYS A 208 1.53 9.40 29.52
C LYS A 208 3.01 9.66 29.80
N THR A 209 3.33 10.61 30.66
CA THR A 209 4.71 10.91 31.04
C THR A 209 5.04 10.10 32.29
N ASN A 210 6.08 9.27 32.21
CA ASN A 210 6.55 8.48 33.34
C ASN A 210 7.35 9.35 34.32
N ALA A 211 7.62 8.86 35.53
CA ALA A 211 8.39 9.57 36.55
C ALA A 211 9.79 9.99 36.05
N GLN A 212 10.38 9.21 35.14
CA GLN A 212 11.67 9.43 34.50
C GLN A 212 11.61 10.46 33.35
N GLY A 213 10.44 11.04 33.05
CA GLY A 213 10.27 12.09 32.04
C GLY A 213 10.03 11.59 30.61
N PHE A 214 10.05 10.28 30.37
CA PHE A 214 9.76 9.70 29.05
C PHE A 214 8.26 9.63 28.77
N ILE A 215 7.89 9.83 27.51
CA ILE A 215 6.51 9.69 27.04
C ILE A 215 6.28 8.29 26.51
N GLU A 216 5.22 7.64 26.99
CA GLU A 216 4.81 6.33 26.50
C GLU A 216 4.45 6.35 25.01
N LYS A 217 4.96 5.34 24.28
CA LYS A 217 4.69 5.13 22.86
C LYS A 217 3.19 4.98 22.58
N ASP A 218 2.75 5.44 21.41
CA ASP A 218 1.36 5.24 20.98
C ASP A 218 1.17 3.82 20.43
N ASN A 219 0.39 3.01 21.15
CA ASN A 219 0.10 1.63 20.79
C ASN A 219 -1.28 1.44 20.12
N ARG A 220 -1.92 2.52 19.69
CA ARG A 220 -3.21 2.44 18.97
C ARG A 220 -3.05 1.67 17.66
N GLY A 221 -3.97 0.74 17.42
CA GLY A 221 -3.96 -0.10 16.21
C GLY A 221 -2.87 -1.19 16.21
N LYS A 222 -2.05 -1.29 17.25
CA LYS A 222 -1.12 -2.39 17.44
C LYS A 222 -1.80 -3.45 18.27
N ASN A 223 -2.10 -4.59 17.66
CA ASN A 223 -2.62 -5.75 18.37
C ASN A 223 -1.56 -6.85 18.33
N GLN A 224 -1.06 -7.23 19.51
CA GLN A 224 -0.07 -8.31 19.66
C GLN A 224 -0.73 -9.69 19.77
N ASN A 225 -2.06 -9.76 19.94
CA ASN A 225 -2.79 -11.01 20.14
C ASN A 225 -3.01 -11.81 18.85
N LYS A 226 -2.47 -11.37 17.71
CA LYS A 226 -2.56 -12.11 16.45
C LYS A 226 -1.37 -13.06 16.36
N LYS A 227 -1.65 -14.35 16.11
CA LYS A 227 -0.62 -15.35 15.82
C LYS A 227 0.27 -14.82 14.69
N ARG A 228 1.55 -14.64 14.97
CA ARG A 228 2.52 -14.20 13.96
C ARG A 228 3.02 -15.43 13.21
N ILE A 229 2.96 -15.37 11.89
CA ILE A 229 3.54 -16.40 11.05
C ILE A 229 5.05 -16.38 11.25
N GLU A 230 5.64 -17.58 11.37
CA GLU A 230 7.08 -17.72 11.53
C GLU A 230 7.81 -17.20 10.29
N PRO A 231 8.86 -16.37 10.44
CA PRO A 231 9.60 -15.85 9.29
C PRO A 231 10.28 -16.96 8.48
N ALA A 232 10.60 -18.10 9.09
CA ALA A 232 11.18 -19.26 8.42
C ALA A 232 10.22 -19.85 7.36
N THR A 233 8.94 -20.06 7.71
CA THR A 233 7.91 -20.55 6.77
C THR A 233 7.76 -19.63 5.56
N ILE A 234 7.84 -18.31 5.77
CA ILE A 234 7.77 -17.32 4.68
C ILE A 234 8.96 -17.49 3.72
N GLN A 235 10.17 -17.73 4.25
CA GLN A 235 11.34 -17.96 3.41
C GLN A 235 11.27 -19.28 2.65
N ASP A 236 10.78 -20.34 3.28
CA ASP A 236 10.60 -21.62 2.60
C ASP A 236 9.62 -21.51 1.42
N ILE A 237 8.52 -20.75 1.57
CA ILE A 237 7.59 -20.48 0.46
C ILE A 237 8.32 -19.78 -0.69
N LYS A 238 9.14 -18.76 -0.41
CA LYS A 238 9.91 -18.04 -1.44
C LYS A 238 10.90 -18.97 -2.15
N ASN A 239 11.58 -19.84 -1.39
CA ASN A 239 12.52 -20.80 -1.94
C ASN A 239 11.81 -21.78 -2.88
N HIS A 240 10.67 -22.33 -2.45
CA HIS A 240 9.86 -23.19 -3.30
C HIS A 240 9.43 -22.50 -4.60
N ILE A 241 8.92 -21.26 -4.53
CA ILE A 241 8.51 -20.49 -5.73
C ILE A 241 9.69 -20.21 -6.67
N ASN A 242 10.91 -20.07 -6.14
CA ASN A 242 12.13 -19.89 -6.94
C ASN A 242 12.62 -21.17 -7.61
N CYS A 243 12.29 -22.35 -7.09
CA CYS A 243 12.63 -23.62 -7.71
C CYS A 243 11.73 -23.98 -8.90
N ILE A 244 10.57 -23.31 -9.06
CA ILE A 244 9.66 -23.59 -10.17
C ILE A 244 10.28 -23.11 -11.49
N PRO A 245 10.33 -23.96 -12.54
CA PRO A 245 10.86 -23.57 -13.84
C PRO A 245 10.01 -22.47 -14.47
N ARG A 246 10.69 -21.45 -15.03
CA ARG A 246 10.05 -20.25 -15.59
C ARG A 246 10.36 -20.11 -17.07
N ILE A 247 9.39 -19.58 -17.80
CA ILE A 247 9.44 -19.29 -19.22
C ILE A 247 9.36 -17.77 -19.39
N GLU A 248 10.31 -17.20 -20.11
CA GLU A 248 10.27 -15.77 -20.44
C GLU A 248 9.28 -15.48 -21.58
N SER A 249 8.56 -14.36 -21.52
CA SER A 249 7.72 -13.94 -22.64
C SER A 249 8.58 -13.48 -23.81
N HIS A 250 8.78 -14.36 -24.78
CA HIS A 250 9.57 -14.13 -25.99
C HIS A 250 9.19 -12.84 -26.75
N TYR A 251 7.88 -12.53 -26.83
CA TYR A 251 7.35 -11.44 -27.65
C TYR A 251 7.33 -10.04 -26.98
N LEU A 252 7.44 -9.96 -25.66
CA LEU A 252 7.19 -8.71 -24.91
C LEU A 252 8.38 -8.24 -24.06
N ARG A 253 9.58 -8.81 -24.28
CA ARG A 253 10.80 -8.55 -23.50
C ARG A 253 11.18 -7.07 -23.38
N SER A 254 10.88 -6.25 -24.39
CA SER A 254 11.14 -4.80 -24.37
C SER A 254 10.17 -4.02 -23.46
N SER A 255 9.02 -4.60 -23.14
CA SER A 255 7.91 -3.92 -22.47
C SER A 255 7.60 -4.45 -21.06
N THR A 256 7.91 -5.72 -20.77
CA THR A 256 7.60 -6.37 -19.49
C THR A 256 8.74 -7.29 -19.03
N SER A 257 8.95 -7.34 -17.70
CA SER A 257 9.85 -8.29 -17.02
C SER A 257 9.07 -9.43 -16.35
N ARG A 258 7.92 -9.81 -16.93
CA ARG A 258 7.04 -10.84 -16.36
C ARG A 258 7.48 -12.21 -16.85
N GLU A 259 7.63 -13.13 -15.91
CA GLU A 259 7.93 -14.54 -16.18
C GLU A 259 6.65 -15.37 -16.12
N TYR A 260 6.65 -16.52 -16.78
CA TYR A 260 5.48 -17.38 -16.91
C TYR A 260 5.78 -18.81 -16.47
N ILE A 261 4.85 -19.41 -15.74
CA ILE A 261 4.84 -20.85 -15.43
C ILE A 261 4.00 -21.55 -16.51
N GLY A 262 4.35 -22.79 -16.85
CA GLY A 262 3.58 -23.61 -17.79
C GLY A 262 2.14 -23.83 -17.33
N GLU A 263 1.28 -24.21 -18.28
CA GLU A 263 -0.17 -24.36 -18.07
C GLU A 263 -0.57 -25.55 -17.19
N GLU A 264 0.37 -26.45 -16.90
CA GLU A 264 0.08 -27.74 -16.30
C GLU A 264 -0.27 -27.67 -14.81
N LYS A 265 0.10 -26.58 -14.13
CA LYS A 265 -0.11 -26.45 -12.68
C LYS A 265 -0.80 -25.13 -12.35
N THR A 266 -1.77 -25.19 -11.45
CA THR A 266 -2.39 -24.01 -10.85
C THR A 266 -1.64 -23.56 -9.60
N ILE A 267 -1.93 -22.36 -9.06
CA ILE A 267 -1.35 -21.91 -7.78
C ILE A 267 -1.71 -22.89 -6.64
N MET A 268 -2.90 -23.50 -6.69
CA MET A 268 -3.33 -24.48 -5.71
C MET A 268 -2.49 -25.75 -5.78
N ASP A 269 -2.13 -26.21 -6.98
CA ASP A 269 -1.25 -27.37 -7.16
C ASP A 269 0.15 -27.08 -6.64
N LEU A 270 0.68 -25.89 -6.93
CA LEU A 270 1.98 -25.45 -6.41
C LEU A 270 2.01 -25.34 -4.88
N TRP A 271 0.90 -24.91 -4.26
CA TRP A 271 0.77 -24.93 -2.81
C TRP A 271 0.67 -26.35 -2.27
N ARG A 272 -0.04 -27.25 -2.96
CA ARG A 272 -0.17 -28.66 -2.56
C ARG A 272 1.17 -29.39 -2.60
N ASP A 273 1.98 -29.12 -3.63
CA ASP A 273 3.35 -29.64 -3.74
C ASP A 273 4.22 -29.13 -2.58
N PHE A 274 4.20 -27.82 -2.31
CA PHE A 274 4.91 -27.22 -1.17
C PHE A 274 4.48 -27.82 0.18
N ASP A 275 3.18 -27.95 0.39
CA ASP A 275 2.60 -28.46 1.63
C ASP A 275 2.92 -29.95 1.84
N LYS A 276 3.11 -30.70 0.74
CA LYS A 276 3.62 -32.07 0.78
C LYS A 276 5.10 -32.10 1.16
N ASP A 277 5.94 -31.33 0.48
CA ASP A 277 7.39 -31.24 0.75
C ASP A 277 7.68 -30.84 2.20
N GLN A 278 6.89 -29.90 2.74
CA GLN A 278 7.03 -29.46 4.14
C GLN A 278 6.64 -30.55 5.15
N ARG A 279 5.60 -31.35 4.87
CA ARG A 279 5.24 -32.48 5.71
C ARG A 279 6.30 -33.58 5.70
N ASP A 280 6.83 -33.88 4.53
CA ASP A 280 7.88 -34.89 4.36
C ASP A 280 9.18 -34.46 5.07
N ALA A 281 9.46 -33.15 5.11
CA ALA A 281 10.58 -32.57 5.86
C ALA A 281 10.31 -32.34 7.36
N GLY A 282 9.10 -32.61 7.86
CA GLY A 282 8.72 -32.40 9.26
C GLY A 282 8.69 -30.92 9.69
N LYS A 283 8.48 -30.00 8.75
CA LYS A 283 8.50 -28.55 8.97
C LYS A 283 7.08 -27.96 9.12
N ALA A 284 7.01 -26.71 9.55
CA ALA A 284 5.73 -26.00 9.70
C ALA A 284 5.05 -25.76 8.34
N THR A 285 3.80 -26.17 8.23
CA THR A 285 2.96 -25.95 7.05
C THR A 285 2.29 -24.57 7.07
N CYS A 286 1.73 -24.14 5.94
CA CYS A 286 0.98 -22.89 5.85
C CYS A 286 -0.36 -23.06 5.13
N GLU A 287 -1.30 -22.19 5.45
CA GLU A 287 -2.57 -22.08 4.72
C GLU A 287 -2.35 -21.51 3.30
N TYR A 288 -3.19 -21.94 2.35
CA TYR A 288 -3.14 -21.53 0.94
C TYR A 288 -3.08 -20.01 0.74
N TRP A 289 -3.87 -19.24 1.49
CA TRP A 289 -3.92 -17.78 1.33
C TRP A 289 -2.55 -17.10 1.49
N LEU A 290 -1.69 -17.62 2.37
CA LEU A 290 -0.36 -17.05 2.61
C LEU A 290 0.54 -17.30 1.40
N TYR A 291 0.48 -18.52 0.88
CA TYR A 291 1.21 -18.91 -0.32
C TYR A 291 0.77 -18.05 -1.52
N TYR A 292 -0.54 -17.93 -1.74
CA TYR A 292 -1.12 -17.09 -2.78
C TYR A 292 -0.72 -15.61 -2.63
N ASP A 293 -0.75 -15.07 -1.41
CA ASP A 293 -0.39 -13.67 -1.14
C ASP A 293 1.09 -13.39 -1.46
N ILE A 294 1.99 -14.30 -1.07
CA ILE A 294 3.43 -14.21 -1.39
C ILE A 294 3.64 -14.32 -2.90
N PHE A 295 3.06 -15.35 -3.53
CA PHE A 295 3.16 -15.57 -4.98
C PHE A 295 2.68 -14.35 -5.79
N THR A 296 1.57 -13.73 -5.38
CA THR A 296 0.98 -12.62 -6.14
C THR A 296 1.62 -11.26 -5.88
N LYS A 297 2.12 -11.01 -4.67
CA LYS A 297 2.69 -9.69 -4.30
C LYS A 297 4.19 -9.59 -4.50
N GLU A 298 4.93 -10.65 -4.22
CA GLU A 298 6.39 -10.62 -4.26
C GLU A 298 6.93 -11.07 -5.62
N PHE A 299 6.21 -11.93 -6.33
CA PHE A 299 6.65 -12.47 -7.61
C PHE A 299 5.84 -11.89 -8.78
N ASN A 300 6.53 -11.36 -9.78
CA ASN A 300 5.93 -10.92 -11.04
C ASN A 300 5.83 -12.11 -12.01
N ILE A 301 5.10 -13.15 -11.59
CA ILE A 301 4.93 -14.40 -12.35
C ILE A 301 3.46 -14.53 -12.80
N GLY A 302 3.23 -15.02 -14.01
CA GLY A 302 1.93 -15.40 -14.53
C GLY A 302 1.87 -16.86 -14.93
N PHE A 303 0.68 -17.36 -15.25
CA PHE A 303 0.54 -18.62 -15.98
C PHE A 303 0.53 -18.30 -17.47
N PHE A 304 1.28 -19.07 -18.25
CA PHE A 304 1.26 -18.95 -19.68
C PHE A 304 -0.14 -19.31 -20.19
N GLN A 305 -0.66 -18.54 -21.13
CA GLN A 305 -1.91 -18.85 -21.83
C GLN A 305 -1.61 -18.79 -23.32
N PRO A 306 -1.79 -19.87 -24.09
CA PRO A 306 -1.54 -19.85 -25.52
C PRO A 306 -2.58 -18.94 -26.14
N LYS A 307 -2.12 -17.93 -26.88
CA LYS A 307 -3.01 -17.22 -27.79
C LYS A 307 -3.36 -18.17 -28.95
N LYS A 308 -4.63 -18.16 -29.36
CA LYS A 308 -5.18 -19.05 -30.40
C LYS A 308 -4.43 -18.98 -31.75
N ASP A 309 -3.65 -17.94 -31.98
CA ASP A 309 -2.85 -17.77 -33.19
C ASP A 309 -1.36 -17.76 -32.84
N ARG A 310 -0.68 -18.89 -33.10
CA ARG A 310 0.80 -18.94 -33.12
C ARG A 310 1.27 -18.23 -34.39
N CYS A 311 2.29 -17.38 -34.32
CA CYS A 311 2.83 -16.76 -35.54
C CYS A 311 3.61 -17.78 -36.37
N ASP A 312 3.66 -17.57 -37.69
CA ASP A 312 4.30 -18.48 -38.66
C ASP A 312 5.77 -18.76 -38.29
N LEU A 313 6.49 -17.77 -37.77
CA LEU A 313 7.88 -17.91 -37.31
C LEU A 313 8.05 -18.90 -36.14
N CYS A 314 7.07 -18.97 -35.23
CA CYS A 314 7.09 -19.94 -34.13
C CYS A 314 6.74 -21.35 -34.61
N PHE A 315 5.87 -21.46 -35.60
CA PHE A 315 5.55 -22.74 -36.22
C PHE A 315 6.77 -23.30 -36.99
N GLU A 316 7.47 -22.44 -37.72
CA GLU A 316 8.72 -22.78 -38.41
C GLU A 316 9.83 -23.20 -37.44
N TYR A 317 9.95 -22.57 -36.28
CA TYR A 317 10.94 -22.94 -35.27
C TYR A 317 10.65 -24.32 -34.64
N GLU A 318 9.40 -24.65 -34.35
CA GLU A 318 9.04 -25.97 -33.80
C GLU A 318 9.38 -27.11 -34.78
N LEU A 319 9.08 -26.89 -36.06
CA LEU A 319 9.33 -27.83 -37.16
C LEU A 319 10.81 -27.89 -37.60
N ALA A 320 11.65 -26.95 -37.18
CA ALA A 320 13.05 -26.90 -37.57
C ALA A 320 13.89 -28.01 -36.91
N SER A 321 14.83 -28.59 -37.68
CA SER A 321 15.86 -29.51 -37.20
C SER A 321 16.78 -28.83 -36.16
N PRO A 322 17.43 -29.57 -35.25
CA PRO A 322 18.22 -29.00 -34.15
C PRO A 322 19.29 -27.99 -34.60
N GLU A 323 19.89 -28.18 -35.77
CA GLU A 323 20.90 -27.29 -36.37
C GLU A 323 20.33 -25.96 -36.90
N LYS A 324 19.05 -25.94 -37.28
CA LYS A 324 18.36 -24.72 -37.74
C LYS A 324 17.85 -23.91 -36.55
N LYS A 325 17.47 -24.56 -35.44
CA LYS A 325 17.08 -23.89 -34.18
C LYS A 325 18.18 -23.00 -33.62
N THR A 326 19.45 -23.40 -33.72
CA THR A 326 20.60 -22.58 -33.28
C THR A 326 20.84 -21.35 -34.15
N THR A 327 20.49 -21.43 -35.44
CA THR A 327 20.66 -20.34 -36.40
C THR A 327 19.53 -19.33 -36.31
N THR A 328 18.29 -19.80 -36.12
CA THR A 328 17.11 -18.96 -35.90
C THR A 328 17.17 -18.23 -34.55
N LYS A 329 17.82 -18.82 -33.54
CA LYS A 329 18.15 -18.16 -32.24
C LYS A 329 19.02 -16.91 -32.33
N ARG A 330 19.77 -16.71 -33.43
CA ARG A 330 20.67 -15.56 -33.63
C ARG A 330 20.06 -14.45 -34.48
N LYS A 331 18.92 -14.70 -35.13
CA LYS A 331 18.21 -13.72 -35.99
C LYS A 331 16.97 -13.12 -35.29
N ILE A 332 16.70 -13.52 -34.05
CA ILE A 332 15.56 -13.17 -33.20
C ILE A 332 16.10 -12.73 -31.85
#